data_AF-A0A4Q3VTR4-F1
#
_entry.id   AF-A0A4Q3VTR4-F1
#
_cell.length_a   1.000
_cell.length_b   1.000
_cell.length_c   1.000
_cell.angle_alpha   90.00
_cell.angle_beta   90.00
_cell.angle_gamma   90.00
#
_symmetry.space_group_name_H-M   'P 1'
#
loop_
_entity.id
_entity.type
_entity.pdbx_description
1 polymer ?
#
loop_
_entity_poly.entity_id
_entity_poly.type
_entity_poly.pdbx_seq_one_letter_code
_entity_poly.pdbx_strand_id
1 'polypeptide(L)'
;MGAFADRLKGLGVRPGIWFRPLTPLPDSPMTWRLSRSDAYLDPTIPEVREHVAKEIRKFAGWGYEMIKHDFTTWDLMGRWGFQMGSSVTQDGWRLQDASRTNAEVLTDLYALIREAAGDVRLIGCNTVGHLAAGTHEIQRTGDDTSGRSWDRNRRMGVNTLAFRAPQHDAFFAVDPDIVAITKAVPWSLVEQWLRLVAESGTALFVAVEPEVVEPKHREALRRALALAARPQTIGEPLDWMETLCPRRWRLLGEEVEFAWMSESGGWPFGD
;
A
#
# COMPACT_ATOMS: atom_id res chain seq x y z
N MET A 1 -9.01 20.53 -6.88
CA MET A 1 -8.48 19.20 -7.27
C MET A 1 -9.15 18.59 -8.50
N GLY A 2 -10.45 18.84 -8.79
CA GLY A 2 -11.10 18.34 -10.02
C GLY A 2 -10.39 18.73 -11.32
N ALA A 3 -10.06 20.01 -11.51
CA ALA A 3 -9.31 20.46 -12.69
C ALA A 3 -7.94 19.78 -12.88
N PHE A 4 -7.33 19.24 -11.80
CA PHE A 4 -6.11 18.45 -11.93
C PHE A 4 -6.40 17.03 -12.44
N ALA A 5 -7.48 16.39 -11.94
CA ALA A 5 -7.94 15.12 -12.46
C ALA A 5 -8.28 15.21 -13.96
N ASP A 6 -8.94 16.29 -14.40
CA ASP A 6 -9.26 16.51 -15.82
C ASP A 6 -8.00 16.63 -16.68
N ARG A 7 -6.96 17.34 -16.19
CA ARG A 7 -5.66 17.40 -16.89
C ARG A 7 -5.02 16.03 -17.04
N LEU A 8 -5.05 15.21 -15.99
CA LEU A 8 -4.51 13.85 -16.04
C LEU A 8 -5.28 12.97 -17.05
N LYS A 9 -6.61 13.07 -17.07
CA LYS A 9 -7.45 12.39 -18.07
C LYS A 9 -7.14 12.86 -19.49
N GLY A 10 -6.88 14.15 -19.69
CA GLY A 10 -6.44 14.70 -20.97
C GLY A 10 -5.09 14.14 -21.47
N LEU A 11 -4.27 13.61 -20.57
CA LEU A 11 -3.03 12.89 -20.91
C LEU A 11 -3.25 11.38 -21.15
N GLY A 12 -4.50 10.90 -21.10
CA GLY A 12 -4.85 9.50 -21.26
C GLY A 12 -4.55 8.61 -20.06
N VAL A 13 -4.34 9.19 -18.86
CA VAL A 13 -4.09 8.44 -17.62
C VAL A 13 -5.25 8.55 -16.65
N ARG A 14 -5.36 7.57 -15.75
CA ARG A 14 -6.40 7.51 -14.73
C ARG A 14 -5.93 8.21 -13.45
N PRO A 15 -6.62 9.27 -13.00
CA PRO A 15 -6.19 10.03 -11.82
C PRO A 15 -6.40 9.25 -10.51
N GLY A 16 -5.35 9.19 -9.69
CA GLY A 16 -5.38 8.65 -8.33
C GLY A 16 -5.13 9.71 -7.26
N ILE A 17 -5.66 9.50 -6.06
CA ILE A 17 -5.44 10.39 -4.90
C ILE A 17 -5.15 9.58 -3.63
N TRP A 18 -4.30 10.11 -2.76
CA TRP A 18 -4.06 9.57 -1.42
C TRP A 18 -4.88 10.32 -0.37
N PHE A 19 -5.39 9.60 0.62
CA PHE A 19 -6.23 10.14 1.69
C PHE A 19 -5.97 9.41 3.02
N ARG A 20 -6.01 10.13 4.13
CA ARG A 20 -5.98 9.54 5.48
C ARG A 20 -7.32 9.81 6.18
N PRO A 21 -8.21 8.80 6.25
CA PRO A 21 -9.62 9.03 6.56
C PRO A 21 -9.89 9.55 7.97
N LEU A 22 -9.01 9.26 8.93
CA LEU A 22 -9.24 9.60 10.33
C LEU A 22 -8.41 10.81 10.78
N THR A 23 -7.88 11.60 9.85
CA THR A 23 -7.25 12.89 10.17
C THR A 23 -8.30 13.99 10.32
N PRO A 24 -8.32 14.71 11.46
CA PRO A 24 -9.14 15.90 11.64
C PRO A 24 -8.92 16.96 10.57
N LEU A 25 -10.00 17.59 10.12
CA LEU A 25 -9.89 18.94 9.54
C LEU A 25 -9.86 20.00 10.65
N PRO A 26 -9.31 21.21 10.40
CA PRO A 26 -9.22 22.27 11.40
C PRO A 26 -10.53 22.64 12.10
N ASP A 27 -11.66 22.47 11.42
CA ASP A 27 -13.03 22.77 11.89
C ASP A 27 -13.77 21.55 12.48
N SER A 28 -13.15 20.38 12.48
CA SER A 28 -13.77 19.16 13.02
C SER A 28 -13.91 19.24 14.54
N PRO A 29 -15.09 18.96 15.13
CA PRO A 29 -15.34 19.04 16.57
C PRO A 29 -14.38 18.20 17.43
N MET A 30 -14.05 18.70 18.63
CA MET A 30 -13.27 17.94 19.62
C MET A 30 -14.01 16.69 20.13
N THR A 31 -15.35 16.71 20.08
CA THR A 31 -16.18 15.55 20.43
C THR A 31 -16.02 14.39 19.46
N TRP A 32 -15.42 14.61 18.28
CA TRP A 32 -15.18 13.57 17.27
C TRP A 32 -13.89 12.77 17.50
N ARG A 33 -13.12 13.11 18.54
CA ARG A 33 -11.78 12.57 18.72
C ARG A 33 -11.76 11.24 19.46
N LEU A 34 -10.75 10.43 19.13
CA LEU A 34 -10.42 9.24 19.93
C LEU A 34 -9.95 9.64 21.32
N SER A 35 -10.30 8.82 22.33
CA SER A 35 -9.91 9.07 23.73
C SER A 35 -8.39 9.15 23.93
N ARG A 36 -7.65 8.36 23.15
CA ARG A 36 -6.19 8.25 23.27
C ARG A 36 -5.43 9.44 22.68
N SER A 37 -6.03 10.16 21.73
CA SER A 37 -5.37 11.21 20.97
C SER A 37 -6.38 12.05 20.20
N ASP A 38 -6.35 13.35 20.44
CA ASP A 38 -7.13 14.36 19.72
C ASP A 38 -6.66 14.59 18.27
N ALA A 39 -5.57 13.95 17.86
CA ALA A 39 -5.05 13.99 16.49
C ALA A 39 -5.83 13.08 15.54
N TYR A 40 -6.76 12.25 16.03
CA TYR A 40 -7.46 11.25 15.23
C TYR A 40 -8.97 11.22 15.51
N LEU A 41 -9.74 10.92 14.47
CA LEU A 41 -11.20 10.79 14.51
C LEU A 41 -11.63 9.39 14.98
N ASP A 42 -12.74 9.33 15.72
CA ASP A 42 -13.38 8.08 16.14
C ASP A 42 -14.51 7.67 15.16
N PRO A 43 -14.35 6.62 14.34
CA PRO A 43 -15.35 6.20 13.36
C PRO A 43 -16.57 5.51 13.97
N THR A 44 -16.63 5.33 15.29
CA THR A 44 -17.88 4.92 15.97
C THR A 44 -18.90 6.05 16.05
N ILE A 45 -18.46 7.29 15.86
CA ILE A 45 -19.33 8.47 15.84
C ILE A 45 -20.00 8.62 14.46
N PRO A 46 -21.34 8.72 14.37
CA PRO A 46 -22.05 8.84 13.09
C PRO A 46 -21.59 10.00 12.21
N GLU A 47 -21.29 11.15 12.81
CA GLU A 47 -20.86 12.35 12.08
C GLU A 47 -19.46 12.19 11.49
N VAL A 48 -18.56 11.43 12.15
CA VAL A 48 -17.25 11.07 11.60
C VAL A 48 -17.43 10.16 10.38
N ARG A 49 -18.33 9.18 10.45
CA ARG A 49 -18.65 8.30 9.33
C ARG A 49 -19.16 9.09 8.12
N GLU A 50 -20.10 10.02 8.33
CA GLU A 50 -20.59 10.86 7.24
C GLU A 50 -19.49 11.80 6.71
N HIS A 51 -18.61 12.32 7.57
CA HIS A 51 -17.45 13.10 7.15
C HIS A 51 -16.54 12.31 6.19
N VAL A 52 -16.18 11.07 6.56
CA VAL A 52 -15.37 10.18 5.71
C VAL A 52 -16.07 9.88 4.40
N ALA A 53 -17.35 9.49 4.45
CA ALA A 53 -18.14 9.20 3.24
C ALA A 53 -18.22 10.40 2.30
N LYS A 54 -18.42 11.61 2.85
CA LYS A 54 -18.47 12.86 2.08
C LYS A 54 -17.15 13.16 1.38
N GLU A 55 -16.00 12.99 2.03
CA GLU A 55 -14.70 13.21 1.39
C GLU A 55 -14.44 12.19 0.27
N ILE A 56 -14.78 10.91 0.47
CA ILE A 56 -14.69 9.89 -0.58
C ILE A 56 -15.58 10.24 -1.79
N ARG A 57 -16.87 10.57 -1.57
CA ARG A 57 -17.79 10.98 -2.64
C ARG A 57 -17.29 12.22 -3.38
N LYS A 58 -16.66 13.15 -2.67
CA LYS A 58 -16.06 14.37 -3.24
C LYS A 58 -14.87 14.06 -4.13
N PHE A 59 -14.00 13.11 -3.75
CA PHE A 59 -12.91 12.66 -4.63
C PHE A 59 -13.45 11.98 -5.90
N ALA A 60 -14.45 11.11 -5.76
CA ALA A 60 -15.14 10.52 -6.90
C ALA A 60 -15.79 11.59 -7.80
N GLY A 61 -16.48 12.57 -7.21
CA GLY A 61 -17.12 13.68 -7.92
C GLY A 61 -16.13 14.64 -8.60
N TRP A 62 -14.89 14.72 -8.12
CA TRP A 62 -13.79 15.40 -8.81
C TRP A 62 -13.22 14.61 -9.99
N GLY A 63 -13.69 13.39 -10.22
CA GLY A 63 -13.29 12.54 -11.33
C GLY A 63 -12.08 11.66 -11.03
N TYR A 64 -11.66 11.50 -9.77
CA TYR A 64 -10.63 10.51 -9.40
C TYR A 64 -11.16 9.10 -9.60
N GLU A 65 -10.32 8.21 -10.15
CA GLU A 65 -10.68 6.83 -10.48
C GLU A 65 -9.97 5.80 -9.58
N MET A 66 -9.13 6.30 -8.67
CA MET A 66 -8.42 5.51 -7.68
C MET A 66 -8.21 6.34 -6.41
N ILE A 67 -8.48 5.75 -5.24
CA ILE A 67 -8.25 6.36 -3.93
C ILE A 67 -7.38 5.38 -3.11
N LYS A 68 -6.18 5.81 -2.74
CA LYS A 68 -5.37 5.13 -1.74
C LYS A 68 -5.72 5.70 -0.37
N HIS A 69 -6.31 4.89 0.50
CA HIS A 69 -6.55 5.29 1.88
C HIS A 69 -5.58 4.60 2.83
N ASP A 70 -5.10 5.37 3.80
CA ASP A 70 -3.91 5.00 4.57
C ASP A 70 -4.06 5.28 6.06
N PHE A 71 -3.15 4.74 6.87
CA PHE A 71 -3.03 4.94 8.33
C PHE A 71 -4.23 4.49 9.18
N THR A 72 -5.26 3.82 8.63
CA THR A 72 -6.46 3.47 9.41
C THR A 72 -6.13 2.67 10.67
N THR A 73 -5.25 1.69 10.56
CA THR A 73 -4.85 0.85 11.70
C THR A 73 -4.06 1.64 12.73
N TRP A 74 -3.09 2.46 12.31
CA TRP A 74 -2.34 3.34 13.21
C TRP A 74 -3.23 4.36 13.90
N ASP A 75 -4.11 5.03 13.15
CA ASP A 75 -5.00 6.09 13.62
C ASP A 75 -5.98 5.54 14.65
N LEU A 76 -6.47 4.32 14.46
CA LEU A 76 -7.31 3.68 15.46
C LEU A 76 -6.47 3.19 16.63
N MET A 77 -5.49 2.32 16.39
CA MET A 77 -4.90 1.49 17.44
C MET A 77 -3.67 2.10 18.14
N GLY A 78 -2.98 3.05 17.49
CA GLY A 78 -1.77 3.68 18.01
C GLY A 78 -0.52 2.81 17.96
N ARG A 79 -0.52 1.73 17.17
CA ARG A 79 0.60 0.79 17.01
C ARG A 79 0.78 0.40 15.54
N TRP A 80 2.04 0.29 15.12
CA TRP A 80 2.39 -0.41 13.88
C TRP A 80 2.24 -1.91 14.05
N GLY A 81 2.04 -2.66 12.97
CA GLY A 81 1.85 -4.12 13.04
C GLY A 81 2.98 -4.84 13.80
N PHE A 82 4.23 -4.44 13.59
CA PHE A 82 5.40 -5.00 14.29
C PHE A 82 5.47 -4.61 15.79
N GLN A 83 4.64 -3.67 16.25
CA GLN A 83 4.54 -3.24 17.65
C GLN A 83 3.35 -3.87 18.39
N MET A 84 2.45 -4.57 17.69
CA MET A 84 1.20 -5.07 18.27
C MET A 84 1.45 -6.23 19.24
N GLY A 85 2.39 -7.14 18.98
CA GLY A 85 2.69 -8.24 19.92
C GLY A 85 1.41 -8.95 20.41
N SER A 86 1.22 -9.03 21.74
CA SER A 86 0.00 -9.57 22.36
C SER A 86 -1.14 -8.55 22.53
N SER A 87 -0.91 -7.26 22.27
CA SER A 87 -1.91 -6.19 22.42
C SER A 87 -1.92 -5.27 21.20
N VAL A 88 -3.00 -5.37 20.42
CA VAL A 88 -3.11 -4.60 19.17
C VAL A 88 -3.26 -3.10 19.39
N THR A 89 -3.61 -2.64 20.60
CA THR A 89 -3.82 -1.23 20.93
C THR A 89 -2.79 -0.69 21.92
N GLN A 90 -2.55 0.62 21.89
CA GLN A 90 -1.81 1.33 22.94
C GLN A 90 -2.62 1.35 24.26
N ASP A 91 -1.94 1.54 25.40
CA ASP A 91 -2.60 1.71 26.69
C ASP A 91 -3.49 2.95 26.71
N GLY A 92 -4.60 2.90 27.45
CA GLY A 92 -5.59 3.99 27.52
C GLY A 92 -6.48 4.12 26.27
N TRP A 93 -6.36 3.18 25.33
CA TRP A 93 -7.19 3.11 24.14
C TRP A 93 -8.64 2.74 24.47
N ARG A 94 -9.59 3.51 23.94
CA ARG A 94 -11.03 3.20 23.97
C ARG A 94 -11.77 3.95 22.85
N LEU A 95 -12.71 3.28 22.20
CA LEU A 95 -13.70 3.92 21.31
C LEU A 95 -14.83 4.52 22.14
N GLN A 96 -15.45 5.59 21.63
CA GLN A 96 -16.65 6.19 22.22
C GLN A 96 -17.76 5.14 22.36
N ASP A 97 -18.04 4.40 21.27
CA ASP A 97 -18.87 3.19 21.36
C ASP A 97 -18.03 1.99 21.78
N ALA A 98 -18.04 1.70 23.08
CA ALA A 98 -17.35 0.56 23.66
C ALA A 98 -18.14 -0.76 23.60
N SER A 99 -19.32 -0.78 22.96
CA SER A 99 -20.12 -2.00 22.79
C SER A 99 -19.63 -2.86 21.62
N ARG A 100 -18.77 -2.31 20.76
CA ARG A 100 -18.32 -2.93 19.51
C ARG A 100 -16.85 -3.32 19.58
N THR A 101 -16.50 -4.37 18.86
CA THR A 101 -15.12 -4.83 18.68
C THR A 101 -14.38 -3.98 17.64
N ASN A 102 -13.04 -3.99 17.70
CA ASN A 102 -12.19 -3.33 16.71
C ASN A 102 -12.45 -3.85 15.30
N ALA A 103 -12.70 -5.16 15.17
CA ALA A 103 -12.97 -5.80 13.89
C ALA A 103 -14.26 -5.29 13.27
N GLU A 104 -15.36 -5.22 14.05
CA GLU A 104 -16.64 -4.67 13.57
C GLU A 104 -16.49 -3.21 13.11
N VAL A 105 -15.78 -2.40 13.88
CA VAL A 105 -15.60 -0.97 13.57
C VAL A 105 -14.75 -0.76 12.32
N LEU A 106 -13.69 -1.56 12.13
CA LEU A 106 -12.86 -1.52 10.93
C LEU A 106 -13.62 -2.01 9.69
N THR A 107 -14.32 -3.14 9.81
CA THR A 107 -15.12 -3.69 8.70
C THR A 107 -16.21 -2.73 8.26
N ASP A 108 -16.93 -2.10 9.20
CA ASP A 108 -17.92 -1.06 8.88
C ASP A 108 -17.29 0.15 8.19
N LEU A 109 -16.13 0.61 8.67
CA LEU A 109 -15.44 1.74 8.05
C LEU A 109 -15.01 1.41 6.62
N TYR A 110 -14.50 0.21 6.36
CA TYR A 110 -14.13 -0.24 5.01
C TYR A 110 -15.35 -0.38 4.10
N ALA A 111 -16.46 -0.93 4.61
CA ALA A 111 -17.72 -1.01 3.88
C ALA A 111 -18.26 0.38 3.52
N LEU A 112 -18.23 1.32 4.47
CA LEU A 112 -18.64 2.71 4.25
C LEU A 112 -17.78 3.40 3.19
N ILE A 113 -16.45 3.21 3.23
CA ILE A 113 -15.54 3.77 2.22
C ILE A 113 -15.84 3.15 0.84
N ARG A 114 -16.07 1.83 0.77
CA ARG A 114 -16.42 1.12 -0.48
C ARG A 114 -17.73 1.63 -1.06
N GLU A 115 -18.78 1.76 -0.25
CA GLU A 115 -20.08 2.27 -0.68
C GLU A 115 -19.96 3.71 -1.19
N ALA A 116 -19.30 4.58 -0.43
CA ALA A 116 -19.10 5.98 -0.80
C ALA A 116 -18.27 6.16 -2.08
N ALA A 117 -17.34 5.24 -2.36
CA ALA A 117 -16.47 5.28 -3.52
C ALA A 117 -17.15 4.81 -4.81
N GLY A 118 -18.25 4.04 -4.74
CA GLY A 118 -18.92 3.50 -5.94
C GLY A 118 -17.93 2.68 -6.79
N ASP A 119 -17.79 3.03 -8.07
CA ASP A 119 -16.89 2.34 -9.02
C ASP A 119 -15.40 2.76 -8.91
N VAL A 120 -15.07 3.74 -8.06
CA VAL A 120 -13.69 4.21 -7.89
C VAL A 120 -12.84 3.12 -7.23
N ARG A 121 -11.65 2.82 -7.76
CA ARG A 121 -10.81 1.77 -7.17
C ARG A 121 -10.22 2.21 -5.83
N LEU A 122 -10.15 1.28 -4.88
CA LEU A 122 -9.60 1.49 -3.56
C LEU A 122 -8.27 0.75 -3.41
N ILE A 123 -7.28 1.46 -2.88
CA ILE A 123 -6.03 0.90 -2.39
C ILE A 123 -6.02 1.05 -0.88
N GLY A 124 -6.03 -0.06 -0.15
CA GLY A 124 -5.80 -0.04 1.29
C GLY A 124 -4.31 0.00 1.61
N CYS A 125 -3.92 0.87 2.54
CA CYS A 125 -2.57 0.97 3.08
C CYS A 125 -2.65 1.18 4.59
N ASN A 126 -1.77 0.52 5.35
CA ASN A 126 -1.89 0.45 6.82
C ASN A 126 -3.35 0.16 7.28
N THR A 127 -3.98 -0.82 6.64
CA THR A 127 -5.31 -1.36 6.95
C THR A 127 -5.17 -2.84 7.33
N VAL A 128 -6.20 -3.43 7.90
CA VAL A 128 -6.19 -4.86 8.26
C VAL A 128 -6.64 -5.69 7.06
N GLY A 129 -5.69 -6.31 6.35
CA GLY A 129 -5.94 -6.94 5.05
C GLY A 129 -7.08 -7.96 5.02
N HIS A 130 -7.17 -8.87 5.98
CA HIS A 130 -8.23 -9.89 5.99
C HIS A 130 -9.62 -9.31 6.28
N LEU A 131 -9.71 -8.16 6.96
CA LEU A 131 -10.98 -7.44 7.16
C LEU A 131 -11.38 -6.60 5.95
N ALA A 132 -10.42 -6.30 5.07
CA ALA A 132 -10.61 -5.54 3.83
C ALA A 132 -10.85 -6.42 2.60
N ALA A 133 -10.84 -7.75 2.75
CA ALA A 133 -11.12 -8.68 1.67
C ALA A 133 -12.55 -8.44 1.15
N GLY A 134 -12.69 -8.22 -0.16
CA GLY A 134 -13.97 -7.87 -0.78
C GLY A 134 -14.35 -6.39 -0.73
N THR A 135 -13.58 -5.52 -0.06
CA THR A 135 -13.80 -4.06 -0.05
C THR A 135 -12.74 -3.28 -0.82
N HIS A 136 -11.49 -3.77 -0.88
CA HIS A 136 -10.43 -3.10 -1.65
C HIS A 136 -10.08 -3.91 -2.90
N GLU A 137 -9.88 -3.22 -4.02
CA GLU A 137 -9.32 -3.86 -5.22
C GLU A 137 -7.83 -4.14 -5.05
N ILE A 138 -7.10 -3.27 -4.36
CA ILE A 138 -5.65 -3.37 -4.16
C ILE A 138 -5.32 -3.16 -2.67
N GLN A 139 -4.32 -3.86 -2.16
CA GLN A 139 -3.91 -3.73 -0.77
C GLN A 139 -2.38 -3.80 -0.64
N ARG A 140 -1.80 -2.76 -0.03
CA ARG A 140 -0.43 -2.82 0.49
C ARG A 140 -0.36 -3.89 1.57
N THR A 141 0.45 -4.92 1.35
CA THR A 141 0.51 -6.10 2.26
C THR A 141 1.75 -6.14 3.15
N GLY A 142 2.56 -5.10 3.10
CA GLY A 142 3.77 -4.94 3.89
C GLY A 142 4.12 -3.49 4.19
N ASP A 143 5.21 -3.34 4.95
CA ASP A 143 5.76 -2.04 5.32
C ASP A 143 6.43 -1.34 4.13
N ASP A 144 6.70 -0.04 4.23
CA ASP A 144 7.15 0.78 3.09
C ASP A 144 8.48 0.26 2.50
N THR A 145 8.58 0.26 1.17
CA THR A 145 9.88 0.30 0.46
C THR A 145 10.47 1.71 0.55
N SER A 146 11.66 1.90 0.00
CA SER A 146 12.46 3.11 0.12
C SER A 146 13.18 3.44 -1.18
N GLY A 147 13.05 4.69 -1.60
CA GLY A 147 13.90 5.28 -2.64
C GLY A 147 15.28 5.69 -2.14
N ARG A 148 15.67 5.33 -0.91
CA ARG A 148 16.95 5.73 -0.30
C ARG A 148 17.75 4.56 0.25
N SER A 149 17.09 3.46 0.62
CA SER A 149 17.71 2.30 1.23
C SER A 149 17.30 1.03 0.51
N TRP A 150 18.28 0.38 -0.12
CA TRP A 150 18.06 -0.93 -0.72
C TRP A 150 17.79 -2.02 0.32
N ASP A 151 18.46 -1.97 1.48
CA ASP A 151 18.24 -2.96 2.53
C ASP A 151 16.82 -2.92 3.07
N ARG A 152 16.18 -1.75 3.08
CA ARG A 152 14.73 -1.66 3.36
C ARG A 152 13.90 -2.31 2.25
N ASN A 153 14.22 -2.10 0.98
CA ASN A 153 13.50 -2.74 -0.15
C ASN A 153 13.59 -4.26 -0.10
N ARG A 154 14.76 -4.79 0.21
CA ARG A 154 14.99 -6.22 0.38
C ARG A 154 14.22 -6.78 1.58
N ARG A 155 14.29 -6.11 2.74
CA ARG A 155 13.63 -6.56 3.98
C ARG A 155 12.11 -6.42 3.95
N MET A 156 11.59 -5.38 3.31
CA MET A 156 10.16 -5.09 3.29
C MET A 156 9.51 -5.53 1.98
N GLY A 157 9.99 -5.07 0.83
CA GLY A 157 9.40 -5.40 -0.49
C GLY A 157 9.52 -6.89 -0.86
N VAL A 158 10.75 -7.41 -0.95
CA VAL A 158 10.98 -8.83 -1.35
C VAL A 158 10.33 -9.80 -0.36
N ASN A 159 10.45 -9.53 0.94
CA ASN A 159 9.78 -10.32 1.98
C ASN A 159 8.25 -10.27 1.80
N THR A 160 7.67 -9.08 1.70
CA THR A 160 6.22 -8.93 1.53
C THR A 160 5.72 -9.72 0.34
N LEU A 161 6.39 -9.59 -0.80
CA LEU A 161 6.00 -10.33 -1.99
C LEU A 161 6.09 -11.84 -1.75
N ALA A 162 7.18 -12.34 -1.17
CA ALA A 162 7.37 -13.77 -0.95
C ALA A 162 6.30 -14.40 -0.04
N PHE A 163 5.95 -13.71 1.05
CA PHE A 163 5.09 -14.29 2.09
C PHE A 163 3.62 -13.87 1.99
N ARG A 164 3.30 -12.85 1.18
CA ARG A 164 1.93 -12.30 1.04
C ARG A 164 1.38 -12.38 -0.37
N ALA A 165 2.18 -12.71 -1.39
CA ALA A 165 1.70 -12.99 -2.75
C ALA A 165 0.55 -14.02 -2.82
N PRO A 166 0.46 -15.06 -1.95
CA PRO A 166 -0.69 -15.97 -1.96
C PRO A 166 -2.06 -15.31 -1.69
N GLN A 167 -2.09 -14.05 -1.26
CA GLN A 167 -3.32 -13.28 -1.08
C GLN A 167 -3.81 -12.64 -2.39
N HIS A 168 -2.97 -12.58 -3.41
CA HIS A 168 -3.27 -12.01 -4.72
C HIS A 168 -4.43 -12.77 -5.36
N ASP A 169 -5.46 -12.05 -5.79
CA ASP A 169 -6.72 -12.57 -6.34
C ASP A 169 -7.52 -13.53 -5.43
N ALA A 170 -7.01 -13.85 -4.25
CA ALA A 170 -7.76 -14.52 -3.19
C ALA A 170 -8.53 -13.52 -2.33
N PHE A 171 -7.89 -12.41 -1.94
CA PHE A 171 -8.51 -11.32 -1.17
C PHE A 171 -8.64 -10.02 -1.97
N PHE A 172 -7.60 -9.68 -2.74
CA PHE A 172 -7.40 -8.43 -3.48
C PHE A 172 -6.18 -8.58 -4.40
N ALA A 173 -5.89 -7.58 -5.24
CA ALA A 173 -4.57 -7.49 -5.85
C ALA A 173 -3.53 -7.05 -4.81
N VAL A 174 -2.53 -7.90 -4.56
CA VAL A 174 -1.40 -7.58 -3.69
C VAL A 174 -0.59 -6.41 -4.26
N ASP A 175 -0.28 -5.44 -3.40
CA ASP A 175 0.69 -4.37 -3.64
C ASP A 175 1.92 -4.59 -2.73
N PRO A 176 3.10 -4.93 -3.30
CA PRO A 176 4.35 -5.08 -2.57
C PRO A 176 5.08 -3.75 -2.31
N ASP A 177 4.40 -2.63 -2.56
CA ASP A 177 4.88 -1.26 -2.53
C ASP A 177 5.75 -0.84 -3.73
N ILE A 178 6.08 0.44 -3.74
CA ILE A 178 6.63 1.16 -4.89
C ILE A 178 8.04 0.67 -5.27
N VAL A 179 8.29 0.58 -6.57
CA VAL A 179 9.62 0.52 -7.16
C VAL A 179 10.12 1.95 -7.40
N ALA A 180 11.01 2.42 -6.54
CA ALA A 180 11.57 3.77 -6.63
C ALA A 180 12.87 3.81 -7.44
N ILE A 181 12.92 4.68 -8.46
CA ILE A 181 14.12 4.95 -9.28
C ILE A 181 14.67 6.32 -8.88
N THR A 182 15.77 6.34 -8.14
CA THR A 182 16.40 7.55 -7.57
C THR A 182 17.92 7.48 -7.69
N LYS A 183 18.63 8.58 -7.38
CA LYS A 183 20.10 8.59 -7.27
C LYS A 183 20.65 7.74 -6.13
N ALA A 184 19.86 7.52 -5.08
CA ALA A 184 20.35 6.97 -3.82
C ALA A 184 20.49 5.44 -3.82
N VAL A 185 19.79 4.75 -4.73
CA VAL A 185 19.85 3.28 -4.84
C VAL A 185 20.44 2.91 -6.20
N PRO A 186 21.50 2.06 -6.25
CA PRO A 186 22.09 1.63 -7.51
C PRO A 186 21.05 1.02 -8.47
N TRP A 187 21.09 1.45 -9.74
CA TRP A 187 20.16 0.96 -10.77
C TRP A 187 20.18 -0.57 -10.90
N SER A 188 21.34 -1.22 -10.77
CA SER A 188 21.45 -2.69 -10.85
C SER A 188 20.59 -3.44 -9.83
N LEU A 189 20.27 -2.81 -8.70
CA LEU A 189 19.39 -3.38 -7.68
C LEU A 189 17.93 -3.01 -7.96
N VAL A 190 17.67 -1.76 -8.34
CA VAL A 190 16.33 -1.28 -8.71
C VAL A 190 15.78 -2.02 -9.93
N GLU A 191 16.62 -2.34 -10.92
CA GLU A 191 16.24 -3.10 -12.12
C GLU A 191 15.79 -4.52 -11.76
N GLN A 192 16.50 -5.17 -10.84
CA GLN A 192 16.11 -6.49 -10.34
C GLN A 192 14.79 -6.44 -9.56
N TRP A 193 14.60 -5.42 -8.72
CA TRP A 193 13.33 -5.21 -8.01
C TRP A 193 12.18 -4.94 -8.97
N LEU A 194 12.38 -4.05 -9.96
CA LEU A 194 11.41 -3.75 -11.01
C LEU A 194 11.01 -5.02 -11.76
N ARG A 195 11.99 -5.86 -12.13
CA ARG A 195 11.76 -7.12 -12.81
C ARG A 195 10.92 -8.06 -11.96
N LEU A 196 11.30 -8.28 -10.70
CA LEU A 196 10.57 -9.16 -9.80
C LEU A 196 9.11 -8.72 -9.66
N VAL A 197 8.85 -7.45 -9.37
CA VAL A 197 7.48 -6.96 -9.19
C VAL A 197 6.68 -7.10 -10.49
N ALA A 198 7.26 -6.70 -11.63
CA ALA A 198 6.57 -6.75 -12.93
C ALA A 198 6.22 -8.18 -13.40
N GLU A 199 7.09 -9.14 -13.11
CA GLU A 199 6.92 -10.57 -13.47
C GLU A 199 6.17 -11.39 -12.40
N SER A 200 5.87 -10.79 -11.23
CA SER A 200 5.23 -11.50 -10.12
C SER A 200 3.73 -11.72 -10.29
N GLY A 201 3.09 -11.02 -11.22
CA GLY A 201 1.63 -10.93 -11.33
C GLY A 201 0.96 -10.00 -10.31
N THR A 202 1.71 -9.43 -9.36
CA THR A 202 1.16 -8.46 -8.39
C THR A 202 1.09 -7.03 -8.95
N ALA A 203 0.48 -6.10 -8.20
CA ALA A 203 0.36 -4.71 -8.63
C ALA A 203 1.75 -4.04 -8.70
N LEU A 204 2.01 -3.30 -9.79
CA LEU A 204 3.23 -2.52 -9.97
C LEU A 204 2.94 -1.02 -9.86
N PHE A 205 3.53 -0.38 -8.85
CA PHE A 205 3.63 1.08 -8.76
C PHE A 205 5.09 1.51 -8.85
N VAL A 206 5.35 2.62 -9.56
CA VAL A 206 6.69 3.18 -9.74
C VAL A 206 6.74 4.63 -9.29
N ALA A 207 7.83 5.03 -8.66
CA ALA A 207 8.15 6.43 -8.38
C ALA A 207 9.51 6.76 -8.98
N VAL A 208 9.59 7.81 -9.80
CA VAL A 208 10.77 8.08 -10.61
C VAL A 208 11.23 9.50 -10.36
N GLU A 209 12.48 9.66 -9.90
CA GLU A 209 13.15 10.94 -9.84
C GLU A 209 13.47 11.40 -11.27
N PRO A 210 12.87 12.48 -11.81
CA PRO A 210 13.00 12.81 -13.23
C PRO A 210 14.44 13.05 -13.69
N GLU A 211 15.29 13.56 -12.79
CA GLU A 211 16.69 13.89 -13.07
C GLU A 211 17.59 12.68 -13.32
N VAL A 212 17.15 11.47 -12.95
CA VAL A 212 17.95 10.24 -13.06
C VAL A 212 17.58 9.41 -14.26
N VAL A 213 16.57 9.83 -15.02
CA VAL A 213 15.96 9.03 -16.09
C VAL A 213 16.83 9.04 -17.35
N GLU A 214 17.52 7.93 -17.59
CA GLU A 214 18.25 7.63 -18.81
C GLU A 214 17.39 6.78 -19.78
N PRO A 215 17.78 6.65 -21.06
CA PRO A 215 17.10 5.78 -22.02
C PRO A 215 16.90 4.33 -21.53
N LYS A 216 17.88 3.76 -20.82
CA LYS A 216 17.80 2.41 -20.25
C LYS A 216 16.67 2.27 -19.21
N HIS A 217 16.47 3.29 -18.37
CA HIS A 217 15.39 3.31 -17.37
C HIS A 217 14.02 3.36 -18.05
N ARG A 218 13.88 4.17 -19.11
CA ARG A 218 12.62 4.27 -19.88
C ARG A 218 12.26 2.95 -20.55
N GLU A 219 13.26 2.25 -21.08
CA GLU A 219 13.09 0.97 -21.77
C GLU A 219 12.71 -0.14 -20.78
N ALA A 220 13.37 -0.20 -19.62
CA ALA A 220 13.00 -1.11 -18.54
C ALA A 220 11.57 -0.83 -18.01
N LEU A 221 11.22 0.44 -17.76
CA LEU A 221 9.88 0.83 -17.33
C LEU A 221 8.80 0.47 -18.35
N ARG A 222 9.05 0.70 -19.65
CA ARG A 222 8.11 0.35 -20.72
C ARG A 222 7.80 -1.16 -20.71
N ARG A 223 8.84 -2.00 -20.62
CA ARG A 223 8.67 -3.45 -20.55
C ARG A 223 7.92 -3.88 -19.28
N ALA A 224 8.35 -3.36 -18.13
CA ALA A 224 7.76 -3.69 -16.84
C ALA A 224 6.26 -3.33 -16.78
N LEU A 225 5.90 -2.12 -17.21
CA LEU A 225 4.51 -1.67 -17.23
C LEU A 225 3.67 -2.46 -18.25
N ALA A 226 4.21 -2.77 -19.43
CA ALA A 226 3.50 -3.57 -20.44
C ALA A 226 3.22 -5.00 -19.96
N LEU A 227 4.15 -5.57 -19.17
CA LEU A 227 4.00 -6.89 -18.58
C LEU A 227 2.98 -6.85 -17.43
N ALA A 228 3.16 -5.95 -16.46
CA ALA A 228 2.27 -5.80 -15.30
C ALA A 228 0.84 -5.39 -15.67
N ALA A 229 0.61 -4.84 -16.87
CA ALA A 229 -0.73 -4.51 -17.36
C ALA A 229 -1.56 -5.74 -17.78
N ARG A 230 -1.01 -6.95 -17.71
CA ARG A 230 -1.68 -8.21 -18.08
C ARG A 230 -1.76 -9.13 -16.88
N PRO A 231 -2.85 -9.93 -16.75
CA PRO A 231 -2.90 -11.02 -15.79
C PRO A 231 -1.74 -12.00 -16.02
N GLN A 232 -1.12 -12.44 -14.92
CA GLN A 232 -0.01 -13.38 -14.92
C GLN A 232 -0.21 -14.38 -13.79
N THR A 233 0.39 -15.55 -13.91
CA THR A 233 0.49 -16.47 -12.77
C THR A 233 1.32 -15.83 -11.68
N ILE A 234 0.89 -15.96 -10.44
CA ILE A 234 1.61 -15.45 -9.28
C ILE A 234 3.03 -16.05 -9.23
N GLY A 235 4.03 -15.20 -9.01
CA GLY A 235 5.42 -15.63 -8.86
C GLY A 235 5.61 -16.48 -7.59
N GLU A 236 6.37 -17.57 -7.69
CA GLU A 236 6.63 -18.48 -6.57
C GLU A 236 8.06 -18.27 -6.05
N PRO A 237 8.26 -17.86 -4.80
CA PRO A 237 9.59 -17.90 -4.19
C PRO A 237 9.96 -19.36 -3.93
N LEU A 238 11.16 -19.79 -4.34
CA LEU A 238 11.59 -21.20 -4.27
C LEU A 238 12.41 -21.51 -3.02
N ASP A 239 13.04 -20.50 -2.41
CA ASP A 239 13.90 -20.59 -1.22
C ASP A 239 13.27 -19.89 0.02
N TRP A 240 11.96 -19.69 0.04
CA TRP A 240 11.24 -19.01 1.13
C TRP A 240 11.31 -19.71 2.49
N MET A 241 11.55 -21.02 2.52
CA MET A 241 11.75 -21.76 3.77
C MET A 241 13.16 -21.56 4.36
N GLU A 242 14.09 -21.01 3.58
CA GLU A 242 15.51 -20.85 3.95
C GLU A 242 15.85 -19.39 4.24
N THR A 243 15.10 -18.43 3.68
CA THR A 243 15.38 -17.00 3.80
C THR A 243 14.11 -16.15 3.82
N LEU A 244 14.17 -15.05 4.57
CA LEU A 244 13.13 -14.01 4.57
C LEU A 244 13.18 -13.11 3.33
N CYS A 245 14.24 -13.19 2.52
CA CYS A 245 14.39 -12.44 1.28
C CYS A 245 14.76 -13.41 0.13
N PRO A 246 13.80 -14.21 -0.37
CA PRO A 246 14.02 -15.24 -1.40
C PRO A 246 14.73 -14.71 -2.62
N ARG A 247 15.78 -15.42 -3.07
CA ARG A 247 16.56 -15.07 -4.25
C ARG A 247 16.17 -15.89 -5.46
N ARG A 248 15.63 -17.09 -5.26
CA ARG A 248 15.22 -17.99 -6.33
C ARG A 248 13.71 -17.91 -6.50
N TRP A 249 13.26 -17.65 -7.71
CA TRP A 249 11.85 -17.48 -8.02
C TRP A 249 11.48 -18.24 -9.27
N ARG A 250 10.25 -18.75 -9.32
CA ARG A 250 9.62 -19.17 -10.56
C ARG A 250 8.72 -18.02 -11.03
N LEU A 251 9.10 -17.39 -12.14
CA LEU A 251 8.42 -16.23 -12.73
C LEU A 251 8.10 -16.57 -14.18
N LEU A 252 6.84 -16.39 -14.60
CA LEU A 252 6.40 -16.70 -15.96
C LEU A 252 6.75 -18.12 -16.44
N GLY A 253 6.84 -19.08 -15.51
CA GLY A 253 7.20 -20.48 -15.79
C GLY A 253 8.70 -20.78 -15.77
N GLU A 254 9.57 -19.77 -15.65
CA GLU A 254 11.02 -19.91 -15.66
C GLU A 254 11.61 -19.72 -14.27
N GLU A 255 12.69 -20.44 -13.95
CA GLU A 255 13.46 -20.19 -12.73
C GLU A 255 14.42 -19.01 -12.95
N VAL A 256 14.35 -18.03 -12.05
CA VAL A 256 15.16 -16.82 -12.06
C VAL A 256 15.84 -16.68 -10.70
N GLU A 257 17.11 -16.31 -10.72
CA GLU A 257 17.88 -16.00 -9.52
C GLU A 257 18.24 -14.51 -9.49
N PHE A 258 18.02 -13.90 -8.34
CA PHE A 258 18.34 -12.49 -8.09
C PHE A 258 19.51 -12.34 -7.11
N ALA A 259 20.27 -11.27 -7.30
CA ALA A 259 21.37 -10.84 -6.46
C ALA A 259 20.96 -9.59 -5.66
N TRP A 260 20.36 -9.82 -4.49
CA TRP A 260 19.88 -8.75 -3.61
C TRP A 260 20.96 -8.06 -2.78
N MET A 261 22.23 -8.43 -2.91
CA MET A 261 23.31 -7.79 -2.17
C MET A 261 24.17 -6.97 -3.13
N SER A 262 24.54 -5.77 -2.70
CA SER A 262 25.66 -5.06 -3.31
C SER A 262 26.97 -5.78 -2.98
N GLU A 263 28.06 -5.37 -3.62
CA GLU A 263 29.41 -5.88 -3.32
C GLU A 263 29.79 -5.74 -1.83
N SER A 264 29.23 -4.73 -1.15
CA SER A 264 29.43 -4.48 0.28
C SER A 264 28.61 -5.39 1.22
N GLY A 265 27.78 -6.29 0.68
CA GLY A 265 26.83 -7.08 1.47
C GLY A 265 25.61 -6.27 1.94
N GLY A 266 24.75 -6.90 2.75
CA GLY A 266 23.57 -6.25 3.36
C GLY A 266 23.86 -5.70 4.76
N TRP A 267 23.30 -4.53 5.08
CA TRP A 267 23.42 -3.91 6.39
C TRP A 267 22.57 -4.65 7.45
N PRO A 268 23.16 -5.14 8.57
CA PRO A 268 22.45 -5.97 9.54
C PRO A 268 21.63 -5.18 10.57
N PHE A 269 21.92 -3.89 10.77
CA PHE A 269 21.27 -3.04 11.76
C PHE A 269 20.35 -2.06 11.04
N GLY A 270 19.09 -2.44 10.81
CA GLY A 270 18.16 -1.70 9.96
C GLY A 270 18.15 -0.18 10.09
N ASP A 271 17.75 0.50 9.01
CA ASP A 271 17.32 1.91 9.07
C ASP A 271 16.20 2.14 10.09
#